data_AF-A0A7C5R805-F1
#
_entry.id   AF-A0A7C5R805-F1
#
_cell.length_a   1.000
_cell.length_b   1.000
_cell.length_c   1.000
_cell.angle_alpha   90.00
_cell.angle_beta   90.00
_cell.angle_gamma   90.00
#
_symmetry.space_group_name_H-M   'P 1'
#
loop_
_entity.id
_entity.type
_entity.pdbx_description
1 polymer ?
#
loop_
_entity_poly.entity_id
_entity_poly.type
_entity_poly.pdbx_seq_one_letter_code
_entity_poly.pdbx_strand_id
1 'polypeptide(L)'
;MNTSMDKSVRATRFAISDLQKRIEVLEATREDLERQIQKLNDSVPEDQVEPTAQKDGYMAYGSYANSVIERRKTLMVTLNDIDRQNAELGNELTMALEALDSFERVRARQLATKAEKAARRQAKRA
;
A
#
# COMPACT_ATOMS: atom_id res chain seq x y z
N MET A 1 22.26 -20.14 19.56
CA MET A 1 21.33 -19.59 18.53
C MET A 1 22.14 -18.69 17.62
N ASN A 2 21.86 -18.66 16.32
CA ASN A 2 22.67 -17.85 15.39
C ASN A 2 22.14 -16.41 15.45
N THR A 3 22.73 -15.57 16.29
CA THR A 3 22.28 -14.20 16.62
C THR A 3 22.07 -13.30 15.40
N SER A 4 22.83 -13.54 14.32
CA SER A 4 22.67 -12.85 13.03
C SER A 4 21.32 -13.17 12.36
N MET A 5 20.89 -14.44 12.36
CA MET A 5 19.62 -14.86 11.75
C MET A 5 18.42 -14.31 12.50
N ASP A 6 18.46 -14.35 13.84
CA ASP A 6 17.39 -13.80 14.68
C ASP A 6 17.25 -12.28 14.50
N LYS A 7 18.37 -11.58 14.25
CA LYS A 7 18.37 -10.14 13.91
C LYS A 7 17.72 -9.90 12.54
N SER A 8 18.05 -10.69 11.52
CA SER A 8 17.45 -10.58 10.19
C SER A 8 15.94 -10.82 10.22
N VAL A 9 15.49 -11.88 10.90
CA VAL A 9 14.05 -12.17 11.07
C VAL A 9 13.32 -11.01 11.72
N ARG A 10 13.89 -10.42 12.78
CA ARG A 10 13.30 -9.27 13.46
C ARG A 10 13.22 -8.04 12.56
N ALA A 11 14.28 -7.77 11.80
CA ALA A 11 14.31 -6.66 10.85
C ALA A 11 13.27 -6.84 9.75
N THR A 12 13.12 -8.04 9.20
CA THR A 12 12.11 -8.34 8.17
C THR A 12 10.69 -8.20 8.72
N ARG A 13 10.41 -8.67 9.94
CA ARG A 13 9.10 -8.46 10.59
C ARG A 13 8.78 -6.99 10.82
N PHE A 14 9.79 -6.19 11.19
CA PHE A 14 9.63 -4.75 11.31
C PHE A 14 9.31 -4.10 9.96
N ALA A 15 10.05 -4.47 8.90
CA ALA A 15 9.79 -3.99 7.55
C ALA A 15 8.38 -4.35 7.06
N ILE A 16 7.92 -5.58 7.28
CA ILE A 16 6.55 -6.01 6.96
C ILE A 16 5.51 -5.12 7.67
N SER A 17 5.68 -4.90 8.98
CA SER A 17 4.74 -4.07 9.74
C SER A 17 4.73 -2.62 9.28
N ASP A 18 5.89 -2.08 8.89
CA ASP A 18 6.01 -0.72 8.36
C ASP A 18 5.34 -0.60 6.98
N LEU A 19 5.60 -1.55 6.07
CA LEU A 19 4.98 -1.60 4.74
C LEU A 19 3.45 -1.71 4.84
N GLN A 20 2.94 -2.58 5.70
CA GLN A 20 1.50 -2.72 5.93
C GLN A 20 0.85 -1.40 6.39
N LYS A 21 1.49 -0.68 7.32
CA LYS A 21 1.01 0.62 7.79
C LYS A 21 1.01 1.69 6.70
N ARG A 22 2.06 1.71 5.87
CA ARG A 22 2.14 2.67 4.74
C ARG A 22 1.03 2.42 3.72
N ILE A 23 0.79 1.15 3.37
CA ILE A 23 -0.32 0.76 2.49
C ILE A 23 -1.64 1.18 3.10
N GLU A 24 -1.88 0.90 4.39
CA GLU A 24 -3.11 1.29 5.09
C GLU A 24 -3.36 2.80 5.04
N VAL A 25 -2.32 3.62 5.26
CA VAL A 25 -2.42 5.09 5.18
C VAL A 25 -2.75 5.56 3.76
N LEU A 26 -2.11 4.97 2.75
CA LEU A 26 -2.37 5.32 1.35
C LEU A 26 -3.76 4.89 0.90
N GLU A 27 -4.26 3.71 1.30
CA GLU A 27 -5.64 3.29 1.04
C GLU A 27 -6.65 4.21 1.72
N ALA A 28 -6.43 4.59 2.98
CA ALA A 28 -7.31 5.56 3.65
C ALA A 28 -7.32 6.93 2.95
N THR A 29 -6.16 7.36 2.44
CA THR A 29 -6.04 8.60 1.66
C THR A 29 -6.75 8.48 0.32
N ARG A 30 -6.60 7.35 -0.37
CA ARG A 30 -7.26 7.02 -1.63
C ARG A 30 -8.78 7.11 -1.48
N GLU A 31 -9.34 6.46 -0.48
CA GLU A 31 -10.78 6.51 -0.19
C GLU A 31 -11.27 7.93 0.09
N ASP A 32 -10.48 8.75 0.80
CA ASP A 32 -10.85 10.14 1.06
C ASP A 32 -10.89 10.98 -0.21
N LEU A 33 -9.90 10.81 -1.10
CA LEU A 33 -9.87 11.49 -2.39
C LEU A 33 -11.03 11.06 -3.29
N GLU A 34 -11.39 9.78 -3.30
CA GLU A 34 -12.57 9.28 -4.03
C GLU A 34 -13.86 9.92 -3.51
N ARG A 35 -14.03 10.02 -2.19
CA ARG A 35 -15.16 10.74 -1.58
C ARG A 35 -15.16 12.22 -1.96
N GLN A 36 -14.01 12.86 -2.04
CA GLN A 36 -13.91 14.26 -2.48
C GLN A 36 -14.30 14.42 -3.96
N ILE A 37 -13.87 13.52 -4.83
CA ILE A 37 -14.26 13.51 -6.25
C ILE A 37 -15.78 13.33 -6.38
N GLN A 38 -16.38 12.41 -5.62
CA GLN A 38 -17.82 12.21 -5.65
C GLN A 38 -18.57 13.50 -5.27
N LYS A 39 -18.15 14.17 -4.19
CA LYS A 39 -18.75 15.46 -3.78
C LYS A 39 -18.61 16.54 -4.85
N LEU A 40 -17.48 16.58 -5.56
CA LEU A 40 -17.27 17.53 -6.66
C LEU A 40 -18.20 17.22 -7.84
N ASN A 41 -18.37 15.94 -8.19
CA ASN A 41 -19.32 15.50 -9.23
C ASN A 41 -20.77 15.88 -8.86
N ASP A 42 -21.15 15.70 -7.60
CA ASP A 42 -22.49 16.06 -7.12
C ASP A 42 -22.71 17.59 -7.14
N SER A 43 -21.64 18.40 -6.98
CA SER A 43 -21.73 19.87 -6.96
C SER A 43 -21.83 20.52 -8.34
N VAL A 44 -21.29 19.88 -9.38
CA VAL A 44 -21.33 20.36 -10.77
C VAL A 44 -21.62 19.16 -11.68
N PRO A 45 -22.91 18.84 -11.93
CA PRO A 45 -23.28 17.80 -12.88
C PRO A 45 -22.81 18.23 -14.28
N GLU A 46 -22.03 17.39 -14.95
CA GLU A 46 -21.44 17.69 -16.27
C GLU A 46 -22.50 18.06 -17.33
N ASP A 47 -23.75 17.66 -17.12
CA ASP A 47 -24.89 17.88 -18.02
C ASP A 47 -25.45 19.32 -18.02
N GLN A 48 -24.98 20.22 -17.15
CA GLN A 48 -25.58 21.55 -16.97
C GLN A 48 -24.77 22.74 -17.48
N VAL A 49 -23.58 22.53 -18.04
CA VAL A 49 -22.69 23.64 -18.44
C VAL A 49 -22.63 23.77 -19.95
N GLU A 50 -23.56 24.53 -20.55
CA GLU A 50 -23.35 25.02 -21.91
C GLU A 50 -22.20 26.05 -21.92
N PRO A 51 -21.11 25.82 -22.70
CA PRO A 51 -19.96 26.72 -22.75
C PRO A 51 -20.30 28.15 -23.22
N THR A 52 -21.46 28.34 -23.84
CA THR A 52 -21.86 29.56 -24.56
C THR A 52 -22.91 30.41 -23.83
N ALA A 53 -23.32 30.06 -22.60
CA ALA A 53 -24.32 30.82 -21.86
C ALA A 53 -23.75 32.15 -21.33
N GLN A 54 -23.82 33.21 -22.13
CA GLN A 54 -23.31 34.54 -21.81
C GLN A 54 -24.42 35.42 -21.18
N LYS A 55 -24.57 35.31 -19.86
CA LYS A 55 -25.21 36.32 -18.99
C LYS A 55 -24.30 36.60 -17.81
N ASP A 56 -24.31 37.82 -17.26
CA ASP A 56 -23.41 38.24 -16.17
C ASP A 56 -23.40 37.31 -14.93
N GLY A 57 -24.48 36.56 -14.68
CA GLY A 57 -24.52 35.51 -13.64
C GLY A 57 -23.95 34.15 -14.04
N TYR A 58 -23.91 33.83 -15.34
CA TYR A 58 -23.35 32.57 -15.86
C TYR A 58 -21.83 32.59 -15.95
N MET A 59 -21.20 33.76 -16.04
CA MET A 59 -19.73 33.88 -16.08
C MET A 59 -19.09 33.42 -14.76
N ALA A 60 -19.74 33.71 -13.62
CA ALA A 60 -19.32 33.24 -12.30
C ALA A 60 -19.59 31.74 -12.09
N TYR A 61 -20.69 31.21 -12.64
CA TYR A 61 -20.98 29.78 -12.62
C TYR A 61 -20.00 28.99 -13.50
N GLY A 62 -19.66 29.51 -14.69
CA GLY A 62 -18.66 28.92 -15.57
C GLY A 62 -17.26 28.92 -14.98
N SER A 63 -16.86 29.99 -14.26
CA SER A 63 -15.55 30.02 -13.57
C SER A 63 -15.49 29.01 -12.41
N TYR A 64 -16.56 28.87 -11.64
CA TYR A 64 -16.67 27.86 -10.59
C TYR A 64 -16.65 26.44 -11.18
N ALA A 65 -17.47 26.16 -12.20
CA ALA A 65 -17.51 24.87 -12.88
C ALA A 65 -16.14 24.46 -13.44
N ASN A 66 -15.44 25.39 -14.11
CA ASN A 66 -14.07 25.15 -14.59
C ASN A 66 -13.11 24.83 -13.44
N SER A 67 -13.19 25.53 -12.30
CA SER A 67 -12.37 25.24 -11.13
C SER A 67 -12.64 23.85 -10.54
N VAL A 68 -13.89 23.41 -10.55
CA VAL A 68 -14.30 22.06 -10.08
C VAL A 68 -13.76 20.99 -11.01
N ILE A 69 -13.87 21.20 -12.34
CA ILE A 69 -13.32 20.30 -13.37
C ILE A 69 -11.80 20.15 -13.22
N GLU A 70 -11.07 21.26 -13.09
CA GLU A 70 -9.61 21.24 -12.94
C GLU A 70 -9.17 20.59 -11.62
N ARG A 71 -9.90 20.87 -10.52
CA ARG A 71 -9.63 20.23 -9.23
C ARG A 71 -9.84 18.73 -9.33
N ARG A 72 -10.92 18.27 -9.95
CA ARG A 72 -11.20 16.84 -10.14
C ARG A 72 -10.12 16.16 -10.99
N LYS A 73 -9.70 16.79 -12.09
CA LYS A 73 -8.59 16.30 -12.91
C LYS A 73 -7.30 16.14 -12.09
N THR A 74 -7.00 17.12 -11.24
CA THR A 74 -5.86 17.05 -10.32
C THR A 74 -5.99 15.88 -9.34
N LEU A 75 -7.17 15.72 -8.71
CA LEU A 75 -7.41 14.60 -7.78
C LEU A 75 -7.29 13.23 -8.46
N MET A 76 -7.74 13.09 -9.71
CA MET A 76 -7.57 11.86 -10.49
C MET A 76 -6.10 11.54 -10.78
N VAL A 77 -5.27 12.56 -11.05
CA VAL A 77 -3.82 12.36 -11.18
C VAL A 77 -3.23 11.86 -9.86
N THR A 78 -3.57 12.49 -8.75
CA THR A 78 -3.11 12.06 -7.42
C THR A 78 -3.56 10.64 -7.08
N LEU A 79 -4.80 10.25 -7.41
CA LEU A 79 -5.27 8.87 -7.23
C LEU A 79 -4.44 7.86 -8.02
N ASN A 80 -4.15 8.15 -9.30
CA ASN A 80 -3.31 7.28 -10.11
C ASN A 80 -1.89 7.13 -9.52
N ASP A 81 -1.35 8.19 -8.94
CA ASP A 81 -0.04 8.15 -8.30
C ASP A 81 -0.07 7.35 -6.99
N ILE A 82 -1.16 7.42 -6.22
CA ILE A 82 -1.38 6.57 -5.04
C ILE A 82 -1.51 5.10 -5.45
N ASP A 83 -2.27 4.79 -6.50
CA ASP A 83 -2.44 3.42 -6.99
C ASP A 83 -1.10 2.80 -7.41
N ARG A 84 -0.24 3.58 -8.08
CA ARG A 84 1.13 3.15 -8.42
C ARG A 84 1.97 2.89 -7.17
N GLN A 85 1.95 3.80 -6.20
CA GLN A 85 2.68 3.63 -4.94
C GLN A 85 2.19 2.41 -4.15
N ASN A 86 0.88 2.16 -4.10
CA ASN A 86 0.32 0.98 -3.45
C ASN A 86 0.75 -0.32 -4.14
N ALA A 87 0.78 -0.34 -5.48
CA ALA A 87 1.29 -1.49 -6.23
C ALA A 87 2.77 -1.75 -5.94
N GLU A 88 3.59 -0.71 -5.89
CA GLU A 88 5.02 -0.81 -5.54
C GLU A 88 5.22 -1.33 -4.11
N LEU A 89 4.54 -0.74 -3.13
CA LEU A 89 4.60 -1.20 -1.73
C LEU A 89 4.06 -2.62 -1.55
N GLY A 90 3.03 -3.00 -2.31
CA GLY A 90 2.50 -4.36 -2.32
C GLY A 90 3.51 -5.39 -2.81
N ASN A 91 4.29 -5.04 -3.83
CA ASN A 91 5.41 -5.87 -4.31
C ASN A 91 6.51 -5.98 -3.25
N GLU A 92 6.91 -4.87 -2.63
CA GLU A 92 7.90 -4.87 -1.54
C GLU A 92 7.44 -5.72 -0.35
N LEU A 93 6.16 -5.63 0.03
CA LEU A 93 5.57 -6.43 1.09
C LEU A 93 5.62 -7.93 0.76
N THR A 94 5.29 -8.28 -0.48
CA THR A 94 5.36 -9.68 -0.95
C THR A 94 6.78 -10.21 -0.85
N MET A 95 7.77 -9.46 -1.31
CA MET A 95 9.19 -9.83 -1.20
C MET A 95 9.64 -9.99 0.26
N ALA A 96 9.19 -9.10 1.15
CA ALA A 96 9.52 -9.19 2.57
C ALA A 96 8.90 -10.42 3.25
N LEU A 97 7.67 -10.80 2.88
CA LEU A 97 7.01 -12.01 3.34
C LEU A 97 7.72 -13.27 2.87
N GLU A 98 8.12 -13.32 1.59
CA GLU A 98 8.90 -14.43 1.02
C GLU A 98 10.26 -14.59 1.72
N ALA A 99 10.94 -13.46 2.01
CA ALA A 99 12.19 -13.48 2.76
C ALA A 99 11.99 -14.03 4.17
N LEU A 100 10.90 -13.66 4.85
CA LEU A 100 10.57 -14.17 6.18
C LEU A 100 10.35 -15.69 6.15
N ASP A 101 9.55 -16.20 5.20
CA ASP A 101 9.32 -17.64 5.03
C ASP A 101 10.64 -18.39 4.76
N SER A 102 11.51 -17.84 3.91
CA SER A 102 12.83 -18.41 3.66
C SER A 102 13.65 -18.55 4.94
N PHE A 103 13.66 -17.52 5.80
CA PHE A 103 14.34 -17.60 7.10
C PHE A 103 13.74 -18.67 8.02
N GLU A 104 12.42 -18.79 8.06
CA GLU A 104 11.72 -19.77 8.87
C GLU A 104 12.01 -21.21 8.39
N ARG A 105 12.06 -21.45 7.07
CA ARG A 105 12.47 -22.73 6.50
C ARG A 105 13.90 -23.11 6.86
N VAL A 106 14.85 -22.16 6.77
CA VAL A 106 16.25 -22.40 7.14
C VAL A 106 16.34 -22.73 8.64
N ARG A 107 15.60 -22.02 9.49
CA ARG A 107 15.55 -22.29 10.93
C ARG A 107 15.00 -23.70 11.22
N ALA A 108 13.93 -24.11 10.55
CA ALA A 108 13.36 -25.44 10.68
C ALA A 108 14.36 -26.55 10.30
N ARG A 109 15.06 -26.39 9.17
CA ARG A 109 16.13 -27.32 8.75
C ARG A 109 17.25 -27.40 9.78
N GLN A 110 17.71 -26.27 10.30
CA GLN A 110 18.75 -26.25 11.33
C GLN A 110 18.32 -26.95 12.62
N LEU A 111 17.05 -26.81 13.01
CA LEU A 111 16.50 -27.48 14.19
C LEU A 111 16.44 -29.00 13.97
N ALA A 112 15.94 -29.45 12.81
CA ALA A 112 15.90 -30.86 12.44
C ALA A 112 17.28 -31.51 12.45
N THR A 113 18.27 -30.89 11.80
CA THR A 113 19.66 -31.38 11.78
C THR A 113 20.27 -31.46 13.19
N LYS A 114 19.94 -30.53 14.08
CA LYS A 114 20.40 -30.57 15.48
C LYS A 114 19.75 -31.71 16.26
N ALA A 115 18.44 -31.91 16.09
CA ALA A 115 17.71 -33.00 16.73
C ALA A 115 18.24 -34.37 16.26
N GLU A 116 18.47 -34.56 14.97
CA GLU A 116 19.03 -35.79 14.41
C GLU A 116 20.43 -36.09 14.98
N LYS A 117 21.31 -35.07 15.04
CA LYS A 117 22.64 -35.22 15.65
C LYS A 117 22.56 -35.56 17.13
N ALA A 118 21.61 -34.98 17.87
CA ALA A 118 21.41 -35.28 19.29
C ALA A 118 20.91 -36.72 19.49
N ALA A 119 19.92 -37.16 18.73
CA ALA A 119 19.40 -38.53 18.75
C ALA A 119 20.50 -39.55 18.42
N ARG A 120 21.30 -39.30 17.37
CA ARG A 120 22.44 -40.16 17.01
C ARG A 120 23.51 -40.23 18.10
N ARG A 121 23.75 -39.14 18.85
CA ARG A 121 24.67 -39.13 19.99
C ARG A 121 24.14 -39.92 21.18
N GLN A 122 22.83 -39.85 21.44
CA GLN A 122 22.19 -40.63 22.50
C GLN A 122 22.19 -42.13 22.17
N ALA A 123 21.86 -42.50 20.93
CA ALA A 123 21.89 -43.88 20.47
C ALA A 123 23.30 -44.52 20.48
N LYS A 124 24.37 -43.72 20.37
CA LYS A 124 25.76 -44.19 20.50
C LYS A 124 26.23 -44.36 21.96
N ARG A 125 25.48 -43.82 22.92
CA ARG A 125 25.82 -43.86 24.36
C ARG A 125 25.03 -44.93 25.12
N ALA A 126 23.95 -45.44 24.54
CA ALA A 126 23.22 -46.62 24.99
C ALA A 126 23.87 -47.87 24.40
#